data_AF-A0A3M1A2K9-F1
#
_entry.id   AF-A0A3M1A2K9-F1
#
_cell.length_a   1.000
_cell.length_b   1.000
_cell.length_c   1.000
_cell.angle_alpha   90.00
_cell.angle_beta   90.00
_cell.angle_gamma   90.00
#
_symmetry.space_group_name_H-M   'P 1'
#
loop_
_entity.id
_entity.type
_entity.pdbx_description
1 polymer ?
#
loop_
_entity_poly.entity_id
_entity_poly.type
_entity_poly.pdbx_seq_one_letter_code
_entity_poly.pdbx_strand_id
1 'polypeptide(L)'
;MNRKYLFCTLVILTFFKPGWGQNFKIYQQRLEYGKQLFWQAKFDSAYNVLKNATLITPPGDQEALFEAYLYLGFVVSRQDSPMTRIKSYLQQAIRIHPNKKINTALIPPDLVELFNNIRKQMVGCLYFITEPENVEMLEIQDENLIYTEISPAQLCGIINEDYEVLFSKKDYEEHIARFRFRPGKIDTIHVTLPLVSTIKKGGSKWWAWVTGGSVVTATAILIKTVIGGGEKVEPLPGPPDRPTPPGQ
;
A
#
# COMPACT_ATOMS: atom_id res chain seq x y z
N MET A 1 55.48 -29.90 -9.99
CA MET A 1 54.24 -30.14 -9.21
C MET A 1 54.22 -29.11 -8.08
N ASN A 2 53.24 -28.25 -7.82
CA ASN A 2 51.88 -28.02 -8.32
C ASN A 2 51.55 -26.52 -8.22
N ARG A 3 51.19 -25.92 -9.36
CA ARG A 3 50.75 -24.52 -9.53
C ARG A 3 49.22 -24.54 -9.77
N LYS A 4 48.38 -24.68 -8.74
CA LYS A 4 46.91 -24.82 -8.94
C LYS A 4 46.02 -24.30 -7.79
N TYR A 5 46.29 -23.17 -7.13
CA TYR A 5 45.29 -22.57 -6.21
C TYR A 5 45.40 -21.04 -6.11
N LEU A 6 45.28 -20.34 -7.25
CA LEU A 6 45.36 -18.88 -7.27
C LEU A 6 44.35 -18.30 -8.27
N PHE A 7 43.07 -18.69 -8.18
CA PHE A 7 42.02 -18.20 -9.09
C PHE A 7 40.59 -18.36 -8.53
N CYS A 8 40.33 -18.05 -7.25
CA CYS A 8 38.96 -18.10 -6.69
C CYS A 8 38.58 -16.99 -5.69
N THR A 9 39.31 -15.87 -5.65
CA THR A 9 39.05 -14.78 -4.67
C THR A 9 38.94 -13.39 -5.30
N LEU A 10 38.37 -13.26 -6.50
CA LEU A 10 38.33 -11.94 -7.18
C LEU A 10 37.11 -11.69 -8.08
N VAL A 11 35.91 -12.13 -7.68
CA VAL A 11 34.66 -11.81 -8.43
C VAL A 11 33.46 -11.49 -7.51
N ILE A 12 33.67 -10.90 -6.33
CA ILE A 12 32.56 -10.45 -5.44
C ILE A 12 32.50 -8.92 -5.25
N LEU A 13 33.40 -8.14 -5.85
CA LEU A 13 33.57 -6.73 -5.47
C LEU A 13 32.99 -5.63 -6.38
N THR A 14 32.17 -5.92 -7.40
CA THR A 14 31.70 -4.85 -8.32
C THR A 14 30.23 -4.94 -8.73
N PHE A 15 29.33 -5.19 -7.78
CA PHE A 15 27.90 -4.84 -7.94
C PHE A 15 27.39 -3.79 -6.95
N PHE A 16 28.28 -3.09 -6.24
CA PHE A 16 27.90 -1.83 -5.58
C PHE A 16 27.87 -0.73 -6.64
N LYS A 17 26.69 -0.46 -7.21
CA LYS A 17 26.47 0.69 -8.11
C LYS A 17 26.82 1.98 -7.34
N PRO A 18 27.94 2.67 -7.65
CA PRO A 18 28.41 3.81 -6.85
C PRO A 18 27.52 5.06 -6.99
N GLY A 19 26.52 5.05 -7.88
CA GLY A 19 25.62 6.20 -8.10
C GLY A 19 24.51 6.38 -7.05
N TRP A 20 24.15 5.36 -6.28
CA TRP A 20 22.99 5.44 -5.37
C TRP A 20 23.30 6.20 -4.07
N GLY A 21 24.51 6.05 -3.53
CA GLY A 21 24.89 6.70 -2.26
C GLY A 21 25.09 8.22 -2.36
N GLN A 22 25.49 8.74 -3.53
CA GLN A 22 25.72 10.17 -3.70
C GLN A 22 24.41 10.96 -3.80
N ASN A 23 23.43 10.43 -4.53
CA ASN A 23 22.09 11.03 -4.62
C ASN A 23 21.38 11.01 -3.27
N PHE A 24 21.58 9.94 -2.48
CA PHE A 24 21.04 9.83 -1.13
C PHE A 24 21.51 10.98 -0.21
N LYS A 25 22.82 11.24 -0.17
CA LYS A 25 23.37 12.34 0.65
C LYS A 25 22.87 13.71 0.21
N ILE A 26 22.75 13.94 -1.10
CA ILE A 26 22.33 15.24 -1.64
C ILE A 26 20.88 15.56 -1.25
N TYR A 27 19.95 14.59 -1.34
CA TYR A 27 18.56 14.88 -0.98
C TYR A 27 18.41 15.13 0.53
N GLN A 28 19.09 14.36 1.40
CA GLN A 28 19.02 14.56 2.85
C GLN A 28 19.48 15.97 3.23
N GLN A 29 20.59 16.41 2.65
CA GLN A 29 21.10 17.77 2.86
C GLN A 29 20.09 18.83 2.42
N ARG A 30 19.41 18.64 1.29
CA ARG A 30 18.38 19.58 0.81
C ARG A 30 17.14 19.57 1.69
N LEU A 31 16.68 18.41 2.16
CA LEU A 31 15.55 18.30 3.06
C LEU A 31 15.82 19.07 4.36
N GLU A 32 16.96 18.77 5.01
CA GLU A 32 17.35 19.45 6.25
C GLU A 32 17.58 20.95 6.05
N TYR A 33 18.22 21.36 4.95
CA TYR A 33 18.39 22.77 4.63
C TYR A 33 17.04 23.47 4.38
N GLY A 34 16.10 22.82 3.70
CA GLY A 34 14.74 23.32 3.50
C GLY A 34 13.98 23.51 4.82
N LYS A 35 14.09 22.54 5.73
CA LYS A 35 13.54 22.62 7.09
C LYS A 35 14.16 23.78 7.88
N GLN A 36 15.47 23.96 7.80
CA GLN A 36 16.17 25.09 8.42
C GLN A 36 15.68 26.43 7.88
N LEU A 37 15.51 26.57 6.56
CA LEU A 37 14.98 27.79 5.95
C LEU A 37 13.55 28.10 6.39
N PHE A 38 12.71 27.06 6.54
CA PHE A 38 11.37 27.21 7.10
C PHE A 38 11.40 27.80 8.52
N TRP A 39 12.26 27.28 9.39
CA TRP A 39 12.42 27.81 10.76
C TRP A 39 13.02 29.23 10.80
N GLN A 40 13.77 29.62 9.78
CA GLN A 40 14.27 30.99 9.60
C GLN A 40 13.24 31.92 8.95
N ALA A 41 12.00 31.45 8.72
CA ALA A 41 10.94 32.19 8.02
C ALA A 41 11.32 32.63 6.58
N LYS A 42 12.27 31.94 5.93
CA LYS A 42 12.67 32.19 4.53
C LYS A 42 11.81 31.34 3.59
N PHE A 43 10.51 31.58 3.58
CA PHE A 43 9.52 30.67 2.99
C PHE A 43 9.70 30.46 1.48
N ASP A 44 10.04 31.49 0.71
CA ASP A 44 10.28 31.34 -0.74
C ASP A 44 11.47 30.44 -1.05
N SER A 45 12.56 30.60 -0.29
CA SER A 45 13.73 29.73 -0.40
C SER A 45 13.42 28.31 0.05
N ALA A 46 12.72 28.15 1.18
CA ALA A 46 12.30 26.85 1.70
C ALA A 46 11.42 26.11 0.69
N TYR A 47 10.45 26.80 0.07
CA TYR A 47 9.58 26.25 -0.96
C TYR A 47 10.38 25.65 -2.12
N ASN A 48 11.30 26.42 -2.68
CA ASN A 48 12.11 25.98 -3.82
C ASN A 48 13.01 24.78 -3.47
N VAL A 49 13.64 24.82 -2.29
CA VAL A 49 14.52 23.73 -1.82
C VAL A 49 13.73 22.44 -1.57
N LEU A 50 12.63 22.53 -0.84
CA LEU A 50 11.81 21.36 -0.49
C LEU A 50 11.08 20.78 -1.71
N LYS A 51 10.61 21.63 -2.63
CA LYS A 51 10.02 21.18 -3.90
C LYS A 51 11.04 20.39 -4.71
N ASN A 52 12.27 20.88 -4.78
CA ASN A 52 13.34 20.15 -5.42
C ASN A 52 13.66 18.84 -4.67
N ALA A 53 13.62 18.82 -3.34
CA ALA A 53 13.79 17.60 -2.56
C ALA A 53 12.75 16.53 -2.96
N THR A 54 11.45 16.88 -3.08
CA THR A 54 10.41 15.91 -3.51
C THR A 54 10.64 15.30 -4.88
N LEU A 55 11.36 15.99 -5.78
CA LEU A 55 11.63 15.51 -7.14
C LEU A 55 12.83 14.56 -7.21
N ILE A 56 13.74 14.63 -6.24
CA ILE A 56 14.98 13.85 -6.21
C ILE A 56 15.01 12.79 -5.10
N THR A 57 13.98 12.75 -4.25
CA THR A 57 13.86 11.72 -3.21
C THR A 57 13.85 10.33 -3.86
N PRO A 58 14.70 9.39 -3.40
CA PRO A 58 14.68 8.03 -3.91
C PRO A 58 13.31 7.35 -3.70
N PRO A 59 12.79 6.55 -4.64
CA PRO A 59 11.48 5.90 -4.51
C PRO A 59 11.30 5.04 -3.24
N GLY A 60 12.40 4.54 -2.67
CA GLY A 60 12.39 3.72 -1.45
C GLY A 60 12.41 4.51 -0.14
N ASP A 61 12.61 5.84 -0.17
CA ASP A 61 12.66 6.66 1.05
C ASP A 61 11.36 7.44 1.26
N GLN A 62 10.34 6.70 1.66
CA GLN A 62 9.00 7.23 1.93
C GLN A 62 9.00 8.21 3.10
N GLU A 63 9.84 8.01 4.12
CA GLU A 63 9.89 8.92 5.29
C GLU A 63 10.43 10.30 4.88
N ALA A 64 11.51 10.35 4.08
CA ALA A 64 12.00 11.62 3.56
C ALA A 64 11.00 12.30 2.63
N LEU A 65 10.30 11.52 1.79
CA LEU A 65 9.27 12.07 0.90
C LEU A 65 8.09 12.64 1.69
N PHE A 66 7.67 11.94 2.75
CA PHE A 66 6.67 12.40 3.70
C PHE A 66 7.08 13.73 4.32
N GLU A 67 8.28 13.83 4.89
CA GLU A 67 8.76 15.06 5.52
C GLU A 67 8.83 16.22 4.53
N ALA A 68 9.32 15.97 3.30
CA ALA A 68 9.40 16.99 2.27
C ALA A 68 8.03 17.57 1.91
N TYR A 69 7.01 16.72 1.72
CA TYR A 69 5.64 17.16 1.46
C TYR A 69 4.99 17.84 2.68
N LEU A 70 5.24 17.34 3.89
CA LEU A 70 4.76 17.93 5.13
C LEU A 70 5.26 19.37 5.27
N TYR A 71 6.56 19.58 5.17
CA TYR A 71 7.16 20.91 5.27
C TYR A 71 6.80 21.81 4.09
N LEU A 72 6.61 21.27 2.87
CA LEU A 72 6.06 22.06 1.77
C LEU A 72 4.66 22.59 2.07
N GLY A 73 3.78 21.75 2.61
CA GLY A 73 2.44 22.14 3.03
C GLY A 73 2.47 23.25 4.08
N PHE A 74 3.37 23.16 5.06
CA PHE A 74 3.57 24.20 6.07
C PHE A 74 4.18 25.49 5.51
N VAL A 75 5.12 25.39 4.57
CA VAL A 75 5.68 26.58 3.90
C VAL A 75 4.58 27.34 3.16
N VAL A 76 3.79 26.65 2.33
CA VAL A 76 2.74 27.33 1.56
C VAL A 76 1.61 27.85 2.43
N SER A 77 1.34 27.24 3.60
CA SER A 77 0.38 27.80 4.56
C SER A 77 0.87 29.09 5.20
N ARG A 78 2.19 29.24 5.42
CA ARG A 78 2.80 30.47 5.94
C ARG A 78 2.96 31.57 4.90
N GLN A 79 2.82 31.25 3.61
CA GLN A 79 2.79 32.20 2.49
C GLN A 79 1.35 32.64 2.14
N ASP A 80 0.36 32.37 3.00
CA ASP A 80 -1.06 32.67 2.75
C ASP A 80 -1.58 32.10 1.40
N SER A 81 -1.05 30.94 0.99
CA SER A 81 -1.52 30.29 -0.24
C SER A 81 -2.97 29.81 -0.10
N PRO A 82 -3.72 29.67 -1.21
CA PRO A 82 -5.06 29.10 -1.17
C PRO A 82 -5.10 27.73 -0.50
N MET A 83 -6.16 27.46 0.27
CA MET A 83 -6.35 26.19 1.00
C MET A 83 -6.27 24.96 0.09
N THR A 84 -6.66 25.08 -1.18
CA THR A 84 -6.54 23.99 -2.18
C THR A 84 -5.08 23.57 -2.40
N ARG A 85 -4.15 24.52 -2.44
CA ARG A 85 -2.72 24.27 -2.61
C ARG A 85 -2.10 23.67 -1.35
N ILE A 86 -2.47 24.21 -0.18
CA ILE A 86 -2.04 23.68 1.12
C ILE A 86 -2.48 22.22 1.25
N LYS A 87 -3.76 21.94 0.98
CA LYS A 87 -4.32 20.59 0.99
C LYS A 87 -3.55 19.67 0.06
N SER A 88 -3.32 20.07 -1.19
CA SER A 88 -2.61 19.21 -2.17
C SER A 88 -1.30 18.64 -1.61
N TYR A 89 -0.42 19.45 -1.02
CA TYR A 89 0.84 18.95 -0.44
C TYR A 89 0.64 18.08 0.79
N LEU A 90 -0.21 18.51 1.73
CA LEU A 90 -0.44 17.74 2.96
C LEU A 90 -1.16 16.40 2.68
N GLN A 91 -2.02 16.35 1.66
CA GLN A 91 -2.64 15.12 1.21
C GLN A 91 -1.61 14.12 0.67
N GLN A 92 -0.57 14.59 -0.05
CA GLN A 92 0.52 13.71 -0.48
C GLN A 92 1.32 13.16 0.71
N ALA A 93 1.63 14.00 1.71
CA ALA A 93 2.26 13.51 2.94
C ALA A 93 1.38 12.45 3.63
N ILE A 94 0.08 12.72 3.81
CA ILE A 94 -0.85 11.79 4.43
C ILE A 94 -0.96 10.47 3.65
N ARG A 95 -0.93 10.50 2.32
CA ARG A 95 -0.93 9.28 1.50
C ARG A 95 0.29 8.39 1.74
N ILE A 96 1.45 9.01 1.92
CA ILE A 96 2.70 8.29 2.15
C ILE A 96 2.69 7.61 3.54
N HIS A 97 2.29 8.34 4.58
CA HIS A 97 2.20 7.80 5.93
C HIS A 97 0.90 8.22 6.64
N PRO A 98 -0.22 7.51 6.39
CA PRO A 98 -1.54 7.91 6.89
C PRO A 98 -1.65 7.83 8.42
N ASN A 99 -0.88 6.94 9.05
CA ASN A 99 -0.85 6.75 10.50
C ASN A 99 0.21 7.59 11.23
N LYS A 100 1.05 8.36 10.51
CA LYS A 100 2.13 9.13 11.15
C LYS A 100 1.55 10.20 12.06
N LYS A 101 2.04 10.24 13.30
CA LYS A 101 1.79 11.32 14.25
C LYS A 101 2.89 12.37 14.14
N ILE A 102 2.51 13.63 14.04
CA ILE A 102 3.46 14.75 14.04
C ILE A 102 3.98 14.97 15.45
N ASN A 103 5.27 15.24 15.59
CA ASN A 103 5.87 15.56 16.87
C ASN A 103 5.43 16.96 17.34
N THR A 104 4.54 16.99 18.32
CA THR A 104 3.95 18.22 18.89
C THR A 104 4.94 19.05 19.70
N ALA A 105 6.09 18.50 20.09
CA ALA A 105 7.15 19.25 20.76
C ALA A 105 7.98 20.09 19.78
N LEU A 106 8.02 19.70 18.50
CA LEU A 106 8.83 20.37 17.48
C LEU A 106 7.99 21.28 16.58
N ILE A 107 6.78 20.87 16.21
CA ILE A 107 5.94 21.58 15.24
C ILE A 107 4.93 22.49 15.97
N PRO A 108 4.79 23.77 15.56
CA PRO A 108 3.78 24.67 16.09
C PRO A 108 2.37 24.06 16.10
N PRO A 109 1.57 24.34 17.16
CA PRO A 109 0.27 23.71 17.34
C PRO A 109 -0.71 24.00 16.19
N ASP A 110 -0.66 25.19 15.58
CA ASP A 110 -1.50 25.56 14.44
C ASP A 110 -1.24 24.68 13.20
N LEU A 111 0.02 24.33 12.96
CA LEU A 111 0.42 23.47 11.84
C LEU A 111 0.08 22.00 12.11
N VAL A 112 0.23 21.57 13.36
CA VAL A 112 -0.23 20.24 13.79
C VAL A 112 -1.74 20.11 13.61
N GLU A 113 -2.51 21.13 14.03
CA GLU A 113 -3.96 21.16 13.88
C GLU A 113 -4.36 21.12 12.40
N LEU A 114 -3.74 21.96 11.57
CA LEU A 114 -3.95 21.97 10.11
C LEU A 114 -3.73 20.59 9.48
N PHE A 115 -2.59 19.94 9.78
CA PHE A 115 -2.30 18.60 9.29
C PHE A 115 -3.35 17.59 9.74
N ASN A 116 -3.69 17.58 11.04
CA ASN A 116 -4.66 16.64 11.59
C ASN A 116 -6.07 16.87 11.04
N ASN A 117 -6.47 18.12 10.78
CA ASN A 117 -7.76 18.44 10.18
C ASN A 117 -7.87 17.92 8.74
N ILE A 118 -6.80 18.01 7.95
CA ILE A 118 -6.75 17.43 6.60
C ILE A 118 -6.72 15.90 6.68
N ARG A 119 -5.93 15.33 7.61
CA ARG A 119 -5.86 13.87 7.81
C ARG A 119 -7.20 13.27 8.17
N LYS A 120 -7.99 13.91 9.05
CA LYS A 120 -9.36 13.48 9.39
C LYS A 120 -10.31 13.47 8.19
N GLN A 121 -10.03 14.27 7.16
CA GLN A 121 -10.81 14.31 5.91
C GLN A 121 -10.38 13.25 4.89
N MET A 122 -9.28 12.54 5.14
CA MET A 122 -8.74 11.52 4.23
C MET A 122 -8.74 10.13 4.82
N VAL A 123 -8.47 10.04 6.11
CA VAL A 123 -8.17 8.79 6.81
C VAL A 123 -9.34 8.39 7.69
N GLY A 124 -9.72 7.13 7.62
CA GLY A 124 -10.72 6.50 8.49
C GLY A 124 -10.17 5.25 9.19
N CYS A 125 -11.07 4.55 9.86
CA CYS A 125 -10.82 3.19 10.33
C CYS A 125 -11.98 2.28 9.93
N LEU A 126 -11.69 0.99 9.79
CA LEU A 126 -12.68 -0.08 9.74
C LEU A 126 -12.54 -1.02 10.90
N TYR A 127 -13.67 -1.52 11.35
CA TYR A 127 -13.76 -2.62 12.27
C TYR A 127 -14.41 -3.81 11.58
N PHE A 128 -13.67 -4.91 11.46
CA PHE A 128 -14.14 -6.13 10.83
C PHE A 128 -14.59 -7.12 11.90
N ILE A 129 -15.82 -7.60 11.73
CA ILE A 129 -16.41 -8.70 12.51
C ILE A 129 -16.77 -9.77 11.50
N THR A 130 -16.43 -11.03 11.79
CA THR A 130 -16.75 -12.13 10.88
C THR A 130 -17.47 -13.27 11.59
N GLU A 131 -18.28 -13.98 10.81
CA GLU A 131 -18.90 -15.23 11.18
C GLU A 131 -18.50 -16.30 10.16
N PRO A 132 -17.69 -17.30 10.52
CA PRO A 132 -17.17 -17.60 11.85
C PRO A 132 -16.11 -16.58 12.33
N GLU A 133 -15.78 -16.59 13.62
CA GLU A 133 -14.68 -15.77 14.18
C GLU A 133 -13.30 -16.24 13.69
N ASN A 134 -12.24 -15.44 13.88
CA ASN A 134 -10.87 -15.79 13.51
C ASN A 134 -10.70 -16.11 12.01
N VAL A 135 -11.24 -15.24 11.17
CA VAL A 135 -11.06 -15.26 9.72
C VAL A 135 -9.85 -14.44 9.37
N GLU A 136 -8.99 -14.98 8.51
CA GLU A 136 -7.84 -14.27 7.98
C GLU A 136 -8.31 -13.27 6.93
N MET A 137 -7.84 -12.03 7.06
CA MET A 137 -8.14 -10.92 6.18
C MET A 137 -6.87 -10.49 5.48
N LEU A 138 -6.89 -10.51 4.16
CA LEU A 138 -5.78 -10.15 3.29
C LEU A 138 -6.22 -8.94 2.46
N GLU A 139 -5.59 -7.79 2.68
CA GLU A 139 -5.81 -6.62 1.84
C GLU A 139 -4.94 -6.71 0.58
N ILE A 140 -5.57 -6.56 -0.58
CA ILE A 140 -4.91 -6.56 -1.88
C ILE A 140 -5.09 -5.18 -2.50
N GLN A 141 -3.98 -4.52 -2.83
CA GLN A 141 -3.97 -3.29 -3.63
C GLN A 141 -2.95 -3.43 -4.75
N ASP A 142 -3.36 -3.13 -5.98
CA ASP A 142 -2.50 -3.22 -7.17
C ASP A 142 -1.73 -4.55 -7.25
N GLU A 143 -2.44 -5.66 -6.99
CA GLU A 143 -1.91 -7.04 -7.00
C GLU A 143 -0.87 -7.34 -5.90
N ASN A 144 -0.63 -6.42 -4.96
CA ASN A 144 0.25 -6.62 -3.82
C ASN A 144 -0.55 -6.86 -2.54
N LEU A 145 -0.09 -7.82 -1.74
CA LEU A 145 -0.55 -8.02 -0.38
C LEU A 145 -0.02 -6.88 0.50
N ILE A 146 -0.92 -6.06 1.06
CA ILE A 146 -0.50 -4.95 1.94
C ILE A 146 -0.35 -5.43 3.38
N TYR A 147 -1.33 -6.14 3.91
CA TYR A 147 -1.29 -6.67 5.27
C TYR A 147 -2.20 -7.90 5.44
N THR A 148 -1.94 -8.61 6.53
CA THR A 148 -2.71 -9.77 6.99
C THR A 148 -3.14 -9.55 8.43
N GLU A 149 -4.44 -9.70 8.71
CA GLU A 149 -5.01 -9.57 10.06
C GLU A 149 -6.02 -10.70 10.33
N ILE A 150 -6.33 -10.95 11.60
CA ILE A 150 -7.32 -11.97 12.00
C ILE A 150 -8.50 -11.28 12.68
N SER A 151 -9.72 -11.61 12.25
CA SER A 151 -10.93 -11.02 12.82
C SER A 151 -11.24 -11.51 14.25
N PRO A 152 -11.84 -10.67 15.11
CA PRO A 152 -12.19 -9.28 14.86
C PRO A 152 -10.95 -8.35 14.86
N ALA A 153 -10.85 -7.45 13.88
CA ALA A 153 -9.72 -6.52 13.78
C ALA A 153 -10.17 -5.09 13.49
N GLN A 154 -9.41 -4.13 14.00
CA GLN A 154 -9.56 -2.72 13.66
C GLN A 154 -8.40 -2.26 12.80
N LEU A 155 -8.69 -1.82 11.59
CA LEU A 155 -7.72 -1.28 10.66
C LEU A 155 -7.89 0.23 10.54
N CYS A 156 -6.88 0.98 10.97
CA CYS A 156 -6.84 2.43 10.93
C CYS A 156 -5.76 2.92 9.98
N GLY A 157 -5.92 4.14 9.47
CA GLY A 157 -4.97 4.68 8.50
C GLY A 157 -5.41 4.47 7.07
N ILE A 158 -6.65 4.05 6.86
CA ILE A 158 -7.13 3.72 5.52
C ILE A 158 -7.64 4.99 4.84
N ILE A 159 -7.17 5.21 3.62
CA ILE A 159 -7.45 6.39 2.82
C ILE A 159 -8.82 6.19 2.13
N ASN A 160 -9.51 7.27 1.76
CA ASN A 160 -10.77 7.17 1.00
C ASN A 160 -10.52 6.77 -0.46
N GLU A 161 -10.25 5.49 -0.65
CA GLU A 161 -10.11 4.79 -1.91
C GLU A 161 -10.97 3.52 -1.87
N ASP A 162 -11.03 2.80 -3.00
CA ASP A 162 -11.72 1.51 -3.08
C ASP A 162 -10.72 0.39 -2.78
N TYR A 163 -11.07 -0.51 -1.87
CA TYR A 163 -10.19 -1.61 -1.45
C TYR A 163 -10.87 -2.96 -1.67
N GLU A 164 -10.07 -3.95 -2.02
CA GLU A 164 -10.47 -5.35 -2.06
C GLU A 164 -9.86 -6.09 -0.87
N VAL A 165 -10.72 -6.69 -0.04
CA VAL A 165 -10.29 -7.52 1.07
C VAL A 165 -10.74 -8.94 0.82
N LEU A 166 -9.78 -9.86 0.83
CA LEU A 166 -10.03 -11.29 0.80
C LEU A 166 -10.16 -11.82 2.23
N PHE A 167 -11.24 -12.54 2.47
CA PHE A 167 -11.52 -13.23 3.71
C PHE A 167 -11.33 -14.73 3.47
N SER A 168 -10.43 -15.35 4.23
CA SER A 168 -10.13 -16.77 4.09
C SER A 168 -10.13 -17.47 5.45
N LYS A 169 -10.70 -18.66 5.49
CA LYS A 169 -10.63 -19.54 6.65
C LYS A 169 -10.77 -20.99 6.22
N LYS A 170 -9.98 -21.87 6.83
CA LYS A 170 -10.05 -23.31 6.60
C LYS A 170 -11.47 -23.85 6.83
N ASP A 171 -11.94 -24.69 5.90
CA ASP A 171 -13.27 -25.31 5.87
C ASP A 171 -14.43 -24.36 5.52
N TYR A 172 -14.13 -23.10 5.17
CA TYR A 172 -15.09 -22.09 4.71
C TYR A 172 -14.76 -21.63 3.28
N GLU A 173 -15.77 -21.15 2.55
CA GLU A 173 -15.56 -20.58 1.23
C GLU A 173 -14.88 -19.21 1.35
N GLU A 174 -13.91 -18.95 0.49
CA GLU A 174 -13.25 -17.65 0.41
C GLU A 174 -14.22 -16.58 -0.10
N HIS A 175 -14.13 -15.38 0.46
CA HIS A 175 -14.98 -14.26 0.08
C HIS A 175 -14.14 -13.03 -0.22
N ILE A 176 -14.37 -12.39 -1.36
CA ILE A 176 -13.78 -11.09 -1.70
C ILE A 176 -14.87 -10.04 -1.57
N ALA A 177 -14.62 -9.02 -0.77
CA ALA A 177 -15.52 -7.88 -0.66
C ALA A 177 -14.80 -6.57 -0.98
N ARG A 178 -15.53 -5.70 -1.67
CA ARG A 178 -15.08 -4.36 -2.02
C ARG A 178 -15.67 -3.36 -1.06
N PHE A 179 -14.83 -2.52 -0.48
CA PHE A 179 -15.27 -1.50 0.46
C PHE A 179 -14.73 -0.14 0.05
N ARG A 180 -15.58 0.88 0.24
CA ARG A 180 -15.19 2.27 0.13
C ARG A 180 -15.27 2.92 1.50
N PHE A 181 -14.18 3.57 1.89
CA PHE A 181 -13.99 4.10 3.22
C PHE A 181 -14.58 5.49 3.38
N ARG A 182 -15.15 5.78 4.55
CA ARG A 182 -15.58 7.12 4.91
C ARG A 182 -14.54 7.76 5.84
N PRO A 183 -13.92 8.88 5.43
CA PRO A 183 -12.99 9.60 6.28
C PRO A 183 -13.56 9.99 7.64
N GLY A 184 -12.72 10.00 8.65
CA GLY A 184 -13.04 10.53 9.99
C GLY A 184 -14.05 9.72 10.78
N LYS A 185 -14.46 8.54 10.29
CA LYS A 185 -15.36 7.61 10.97
C LYS A 185 -14.69 6.25 11.17
N ILE A 186 -15.24 5.51 12.13
CA ILE A 186 -14.98 4.08 12.28
C ILE A 186 -16.25 3.41 11.77
N ASP A 187 -16.18 2.78 10.59
CA ASP A 187 -17.29 1.98 10.07
C ASP A 187 -17.09 0.50 10.48
N THR A 188 -18.18 -0.21 10.74
CA THR A 188 -18.16 -1.63 11.09
C THR A 188 -18.65 -2.44 9.91
N ILE A 189 -17.89 -3.46 9.54
CA ILE A 189 -18.23 -4.40 8.48
C ILE A 189 -18.43 -5.76 9.11
N HIS A 190 -19.56 -6.37 8.76
CA HIS A 190 -19.88 -7.74 9.13
C HIS A 190 -19.78 -8.64 7.90
N VAL A 191 -18.97 -9.69 7.98
CA VAL A 191 -18.77 -10.66 6.89
C VAL A 191 -19.10 -12.07 7.36
N THR A 192 -20.00 -12.74 6.64
CA THR A 192 -20.34 -14.13 6.92
C THR A 192 -19.73 -15.02 5.84
N LEU A 193 -18.89 -15.99 6.24
CA LEU A 193 -18.37 -17.01 5.33
C LEU A 193 -19.23 -18.27 5.42
N PRO A 194 -19.76 -18.78 4.29
CA PRO A 194 -20.44 -20.05 4.28
C PRO A 194 -19.43 -21.18 4.48
N LEU A 195 -19.81 -22.20 5.25
CA LEU A 195 -19.04 -23.43 5.36
C LEU A 195 -18.93 -24.05 3.96
N VAL A 196 -17.74 -24.52 3.57
CA VAL A 196 -17.62 -25.33 2.34
C VAL A 196 -18.49 -26.56 2.57
N SER A 197 -19.69 -26.55 1.98
CA SER A 197 -20.51 -27.74 2.01
C SER A 197 -19.67 -28.81 1.33
N THR A 198 -19.27 -29.84 2.08
CA THR A 198 -18.71 -31.04 1.48
C THR A 198 -19.82 -31.52 0.57
N ILE A 199 -19.72 -31.20 -0.72
CA ILE A 199 -20.70 -31.56 -1.73
C ILE A 199 -20.99 -33.03 -1.47
N LYS A 200 -22.23 -33.27 -1.03
CA LYS A 200 -22.78 -34.58 -0.79
C LYS A 200 -22.31 -35.46 -1.93
N LYS A 201 -21.56 -36.52 -1.60
CA LYS A 201 -21.31 -37.64 -2.50
C LYS A 201 -22.66 -38.10 -3.07
N GLY A 202 -22.97 -37.69 -4.30
CA GLY A 202 -24.14 -38.15 -5.05
C GLY A 202 -25.15 -37.05 -5.37
N GLY A 203 -25.05 -36.46 -6.57
CA GLY A 203 -26.13 -35.65 -7.15
C GLY A 203 -25.69 -34.53 -8.09
N SER A 204 -25.61 -34.86 -9.39
CA SER A 204 -25.62 -33.96 -10.57
C SER A 204 -24.68 -32.75 -10.63
N LYS A 205 -23.61 -32.90 -11.43
CA LYS A 205 -22.55 -31.95 -11.80
C LYS A 205 -22.94 -30.76 -12.72
N TRP A 206 -24.19 -30.31 -12.75
CA TRP A 206 -24.59 -29.27 -13.73
C TRP A 206 -24.45 -27.83 -13.20
N TRP A 207 -24.68 -27.56 -11.91
CA TRP A 207 -24.90 -26.17 -11.45
C TRP A 207 -23.68 -25.46 -10.87
N ALA A 208 -22.49 -26.07 -10.85
CA ALA A 208 -21.28 -25.47 -10.29
C ALA A 208 -20.61 -24.39 -11.20
N TRP A 209 -21.16 -24.12 -12.39
CA TRP A 209 -20.50 -23.28 -13.40
C TRP A 209 -21.13 -21.89 -13.62
N VAL A 210 -22.23 -21.53 -12.95
CA VAL A 210 -23.01 -20.33 -13.35
C VAL A 210 -22.80 -19.10 -12.44
N THR A 211 -22.19 -19.19 -11.25
CA THR A 211 -22.24 -18.05 -10.31
C THR A 211 -20.96 -17.66 -9.56
N GLY A 212 -19.74 -17.97 -10.04
CA GLY A 212 -18.56 -17.36 -9.36
C GLY A 212 -17.15 -17.82 -9.72
N GLY A 213 -16.95 -18.64 -10.76
CA GLY A 213 -15.69 -19.34 -10.99
C GLY A 213 -14.55 -18.56 -11.66
N SER A 214 -14.67 -17.25 -11.87
CA SER A 214 -13.66 -16.48 -12.65
C SER A 214 -12.85 -15.48 -11.82
N VAL A 215 -13.23 -15.20 -10.57
CA VAL A 215 -12.49 -14.23 -9.72
C VAL A 215 -11.64 -14.93 -8.67
N VAL A 216 -12.10 -16.05 -8.12
CA VAL A 216 -11.42 -16.79 -7.03
C VAL A 216 -10.16 -17.54 -7.50
N THR A 217 -10.15 -18.04 -8.74
CA THR A 217 -8.99 -18.78 -9.28
C THR A 217 -7.81 -17.87 -9.63
N ALA A 218 -8.04 -16.65 -10.11
CA ALA A 218 -6.97 -15.71 -10.42
C ALA A 218 -6.28 -15.16 -9.15
N THR A 219 -7.06 -14.89 -8.09
CA THR A 219 -6.51 -14.41 -6.80
C THR A 219 -5.83 -15.52 -6.01
N ALA A 220 -6.36 -16.75 -5.99
CA ALA A 220 -5.70 -17.88 -5.34
C ALA A 220 -4.33 -18.24 -5.97
N ILE A 221 -4.16 -18.03 -7.28
CA ILE A 221 -2.88 -18.23 -7.97
C ILE A 221 -1.86 -17.14 -7.61
N LEU A 222 -2.28 -15.87 -7.52
CA LEU A 222 -1.44 -14.76 -7.06
C LEU A 222 -1.01 -14.90 -5.59
N ILE A 223 -1.92 -15.37 -4.73
CA ILE A 223 -1.60 -15.59 -3.29
C ILE A 223 -0.61 -16.75 -3.13
N LYS A 224 -0.72 -17.82 -3.92
CA LYS A 224 0.24 -18.93 -3.89
C LYS A 224 1.63 -18.52 -4.39
N THR A 225 1.74 -17.65 -5.39
CA THR A 225 3.04 -17.20 -5.92
C THR A 225 3.72 -16.15 -5.04
N VAL A 226 2.96 -15.30 -4.34
CA VAL A 226 3.50 -14.27 -3.44
C VAL A 226 3.88 -14.85 -2.07
N ILE A 227 3.12 -15.81 -1.54
CA ILE A 227 3.41 -16.46 -0.24
C ILE A 227 4.35 -17.67 -0.40
N GLY A 228 4.27 -18.39 -1.51
CA GLY A 228 5.09 -19.57 -1.83
C GLY A 228 6.24 -19.21 -2.76
N GLY A 229 7.30 -18.61 -2.22
CA GLY A 229 8.46 -18.20 -2.99
C GLY A 229 8.97 -19.27 -3.97
N GLY A 230 8.94 -18.92 -5.26
CA GLY A 230 9.84 -19.46 -6.29
C GLY A 230 9.45 -20.79 -6.94
N GLU A 231 8.51 -20.76 -7.88
CA GLU A 231 8.57 -21.68 -9.02
C GLU A 231 8.02 -20.99 -10.29
N LYS A 232 8.70 -21.19 -11.42
CA LYS A 232 8.31 -20.60 -12.71
C LYS A 232 6.92 -21.12 -13.09
N VAL A 233 5.95 -20.23 -13.12
CA VAL A 233 4.58 -20.53 -13.55
C VAL A 233 4.59 -20.79 -15.05
N GLU A 234 4.28 -22.03 -15.46
CA GLU A 234 3.92 -22.32 -16.85
C GLU A 234 2.65 -21.52 -17.20
N PRO A 235 2.58 -20.90 -18.39
CA PRO A 235 1.41 -20.14 -18.80
C PRO A 235 0.18 -21.04 -18.74
N LEU A 236 -0.85 -20.57 -18.04
CA LEU A 236 -2.13 -21.27 -17.92
C LEU A 236 -2.66 -21.60 -19.32
N PRO A 237 -3.19 -22.81 -19.54
CA PRO A 237 -3.84 -23.13 -20.81
C PRO A 237 -4.96 -22.12 -21.02
N GLY A 238 -5.00 -21.55 -22.22
CA GLY A 238 -6.07 -20.64 -22.62
C GLY A 238 -7.45 -21.29 -22.42
N PRO A 239 -8.51 -20.47 -22.32
CA PRO A 239 -9.87 -21.00 -22.22
C PRO A 239 -10.14 -21.98 -23.37
N PRO A 240 -10.89 -23.08 -23.12
CA PRO A 240 -11.20 -24.05 -24.15
C PRO A 240 -11.90 -23.37 -25.33
N ASP A 241 -11.54 -23.78 -26.55
CA ASP A 241 -12.16 -23.27 -27.77
C ASP A 241 -13.68 -23.38 -27.68
N ARG A 242 -14.35 -22.28 -28.02
CA ARG A 242 -15.81 -22.20 -27.97
C ARG A 242 -16.36 -23.27 -28.92
N PRO A 243 -17.33 -24.11 -28.49
CA PRO A 243 -17.90 -25.12 -29.37
C PRO A 243 -18.51 -24.45 -30.60
N THR A 244 -18.02 -24.83 -31.78
CA THR A 244 -18.59 -24.38 -33.05
C THR A 244 -20.02 -24.90 -33.15
N PRO A 245 -21.01 -24.04 -33.40
CA PRO A 245 -22.38 -24.50 -33.61
C PRO A 245 -22.43 -25.44 -34.83
N PRO A 246 -23.19 -26.54 -34.78
CA PRO A 246 -23.36 -27.39 -35.94
C PRO A 246 -24.18 -26.64 -37.01
N GLY A 247 -23.53 -26.34 -38.14
CA GLY A 247 -24.18 -25.91 -39.37
C GLY A 247 -24.01 -24.43 -39.72
N GLN A 248 -22.84 -24.07 -40.27
CA GLN A 248 -22.67 -23.15 -41.40
C GLN A 248 -21.55 -23.67 -42.29
#